data_AF-A0A9P5K0E8-F1
#
_entry.id   AF-A0A9P5K0E8-F1
#
_cell.length_a   1.000
_cell.length_b   1.000
_cell.length_c   1.000
_cell.angle_alpha   90.00
_cell.angle_beta   90.00
_cell.angle_gamma   90.00
#
_symmetry.space_group_name_H-M   'P 1'
#
loop_
_entity.id
_entity.type
_entity.pdbx_description
1 polymer ?
#
loop_
_entity_poly.entity_id
_entity_poly.type
_entity_poly.pdbx_seq_one_letter_code
_entity_poly.pdbx_strand_id
1 'polypeptide(L)'
;KASLPVVQLPESGEILHCILSFTFPVTPLLPSTTEEIMELLFVAQKYQMETALTHIRGSIARQNSLPTRLKPALLIYVLARRYRLLQEALQAARCILNYPMTIEDFDDKLDITSGASLYELWEY
;
A
#
# COMPACT_ATOMS: atom_id res chain seq x y z
N LYS A 1 -2.75 -23.25 37.44
CA LYS A 1 -2.19 -22.12 36.66
C LYS A 1 -3.05 -22.00 35.41
N ALA A 2 -3.86 -20.95 35.27
CA ALA A 2 -4.64 -20.74 34.04
C ALA A 2 -3.69 -20.22 32.96
N SER A 3 -3.66 -20.87 31.79
CA SER A 3 -2.93 -20.40 30.62
C SER A 3 -3.65 -19.19 30.02
N LEU A 4 -2.89 -18.17 29.60
CA LEU A 4 -3.45 -17.03 28.89
C LEU A 4 -4.04 -17.51 27.55
N PRO A 5 -5.17 -16.94 27.10
CA PRO A 5 -5.69 -17.22 25.77
C PRO A 5 -4.71 -16.70 24.72
N VAL A 6 -4.32 -17.57 23.78
CA VAL A 6 -3.43 -17.24 22.67
C VAL A 6 -4.25 -17.19 21.38
N VAL A 7 -4.13 -16.09 20.64
CA VAL A 7 -4.71 -15.92 19.31
C VAL A 7 -3.58 -15.97 18.29
N GLN A 8 -3.71 -16.85 17.30
CA GLN A 8 -2.76 -16.96 16.20
C GLN A 8 -3.23 -16.11 15.03
N LEU A 9 -2.36 -15.26 14.51
CA LEU A 9 -2.63 -14.40 13.36
C LEU A 9 -1.66 -14.75 12.22
N PRO A 10 -2.11 -14.72 10.96
CA PRO A 10 -1.28 -15.10 9.81
C PRO A 10 -0.29 -14.02 9.37
N GLU A 11 -0.43 -12.78 9.85
CA GLU A 11 0.47 -11.67 9.53
C GLU A 11 1.81 -11.77 10.29
N SER A 12 2.83 -11.12 9.74
CA SER A 12 4.14 -11.02 10.40
C SER A 12 4.05 -10.21 11.71
N GLY A 13 4.98 -10.49 12.63
CA GLY A 13 5.06 -9.76 13.89
C GLY A 13 5.29 -8.26 13.69
N GLU A 14 6.01 -7.90 12.63
CA GLU A 14 6.31 -6.52 12.24
C GLU A 14 5.04 -5.77 11.80
N ILE A 15 4.21 -6.37 10.95
CA ILE A 15 2.95 -5.76 10.50
C ILE A 15 1.97 -5.64 11.67
N LEU A 16 1.88 -6.68 12.51
CA LEU A 16 1.08 -6.64 13.73
C LEU A 16 1.56 -5.56 14.70
N HIS A 17 2.87 -5.38 14.86
CA HIS A 17 3.42 -4.32 15.69
C HIS A 17 3.06 -2.93 15.13
N CYS A 18 3.20 -2.74 13.82
CA CYS A 18 2.84 -1.48 13.16
C CYS A 18 1.36 -1.16 13.34
N ILE A 19 0.45 -2.09 13.04
CA ILE A 19 -0.99 -1.81 13.15
C ILE A 19 -1.41 -1.52 14.60
N LEU A 20 -0.84 -2.25 15.56
CA LEU A 20 -1.12 -2.01 16.98
C LEU A 20 -0.59 -0.64 17.44
N SER A 21 0.51 -0.14 16.86
CA SER A 21 1.01 1.20 17.16
C SER A 21 0.02 2.31 16.75
N PHE A 22 -0.87 2.05 15.79
CA PHE A 22 -1.94 2.97 15.41
C PHE A 22 -3.19 2.85 16.28
N THR A 23 -3.35 1.76 17.05
CA THR A 23 -4.50 1.55 17.93
C THR A 23 -4.23 1.92 19.39
N PHE A 24 -2.99 1.80 19.83
CA PHE A 24 -2.58 2.11 21.20
C PHE A 24 -2.03 3.54 21.30
N PRO A 25 -2.00 4.13 22.51
CA PRO A 25 -1.47 5.46 22.75
C PRO A 25 0.07 5.46 22.75
N VAL A 26 0.66 5.03 21.64
CA VAL A 26 2.10 5.00 21.37
C VAL A 26 2.39 5.75 20.07
N THR A 27 3.66 6.02 19.80
CA THR A 27 4.05 6.66 18.55
C THR A 27 3.75 5.71 17.38
N PRO A 28 2.99 6.15 16.36
CA PRO A 28 2.70 5.31 15.21
C PRO A 28 3.96 5.00 14.40
N LEU A 29 4.09 3.75 14.00
CA LEU A 29 5.21 3.24 13.20
C LEU A 29 4.74 2.90 11.80
N LEU A 30 5.47 3.37 10.80
CA LEU A 30 5.29 2.95 9.42
C LEU A 30 6.41 1.99 9.01
N PRO A 31 6.10 0.97 8.20
CA PRO A 31 7.11 0.14 7.57
C PRO A 31 8.01 0.94 6.64
N SER A 32 9.18 0.38 6.32
CA SER A 32 10.18 1.07 5.50
C SER A 32 9.99 0.84 4.00
N THR A 33 9.32 -0.24 3.61
CA THR A 33 9.13 -0.61 2.20
C THR A 33 7.70 -0.35 1.73
N THR A 34 7.54 -0.18 0.42
CA THR A 34 6.22 0.07 -0.18
C THR A 34 5.33 -1.16 -0.04
N GLU A 35 5.90 -2.35 -0.22
CA GLU A 35 5.25 -3.64 -0.07
C GLU A 35 4.63 -3.81 1.32
N GLU A 36 5.41 -3.56 2.37
CA GLU A 36 4.94 -3.64 3.76
C GLU A 36 3.93 -2.56 4.09
N ILE A 37 4.05 -1.35 3.53
CA ILE A 37 3.04 -0.29 3.69
C ILE A 37 1.70 -0.72 3.08
N MET A 38 1.74 -1.32 1.89
CA MET A 38 0.54 -1.83 1.21
C MET A 38 -0.07 -3.01 1.96
N GLU A 39 0.77 -3.89 2.53
CA GLU A 39 0.32 -4.97 3.41
C GLU A 39 -0.32 -4.42 4.69
N LEU A 40 0.28 -3.40 5.32
CA LEU A 40 -0.28 -2.77 6.52
C LEU A 40 -1.67 -2.16 6.25
N LEU A 41 -1.84 -1.46 5.13
CA LEU A 41 -3.14 -0.94 4.70
C LEU A 41 -4.15 -2.06 4.46
N PHE A 42 -3.73 -3.14 3.81
CA PHE A 42 -4.56 -4.32 3.59
C PHE A 42 -5.01 -4.95 4.91
N VAL A 43 -4.11 -5.11 5.88
CA VAL A 43 -4.42 -5.71 7.19
C VAL A 43 -5.37 -4.82 7.98
N ALA A 44 -5.17 -3.50 7.95
CA ALA A 44 -6.11 -2.56 8.57
C ALA A 44 -7.51 -2.64 7.95
N GLN A 45 -7.61 -2.79 6.63
CA GLN A 45 -8.88 -3.02 5.94
C GLN A 45 -9.49 -4.39 6.30
N LYS A 46 -8.67 -5.46 6.30
CA LYS A 46 -9.08 -6.83 6.63
C LYS A 46 -9.67 -6.91 8.04
N TYR A 47 -9.10 -6.17 8.99
CA TYR A 47 -9.56 -6.10 10.38
C TYR A 47 -10.59 -4.99 10.63
N GLN A 48 -11.08 -4.31 9.59
CA GLN A 48 -12.11 -3.28 9.69
C GLN A 48 -11.71 -2.15 10.66
N MET A 49 -10.41 -1.84 10.72
CA MET A 49 -9.85 -0.80 11.60
C MET A 49 -9.86 0.56 10.90
N GLU A 50 -11.04 1.09 10.60
CA GLU A 50 -11.22 2.31 9.79
C GLU A 50 -10.46 3.54 10.32
N THR A 51 -10.43 3.70 11.64
CA THR A 51 -9.67 4.77 12.30
C THR A 51 -8.18 4.59 12.06
N ALA A 52 -7.64 3.39 12.29
CA ALA A 52 -6.22 3.11 12.06
C ALA A 52 -5.85 3.31 10.57
N LEU A 53 -6.69 2.83 9.66
CA LEU A 53 -6.54 2.98 8.22
C LEU A 53 -6.48 4.46 7.79
N THR A 54 -7.32 5.31 8.38
CA THR A 54 -7.27 6.77 8.18
C THR A 54 -5.97 7.38 8.71
N HIS A 55 -5.52 6.98 9.90
CA HIS A 55 -4.26 7.47 10.49
C HIS A 55 -3.02 6.99 9.74
N ILE A 56 -3.03 5.76 9.22
CA ILE A 56 -1.97 5.19 8.38
C ILE A 56 -1.85 6.03 7.11
N ARG A 57 -2.96 6.23 6.37
CA ARG A 57 -2.98 7.09 5.17
C ARG A 57 -2.48 8.50 5.45
N GLY A 58 -2.92 9.11 6.55
CA GLY A 58 -2.45 10.43 6.96
C GLY A 58 -0.96 10.45 7.29
N SER A 59 -0.41 9.37 7.85
CA SER A 59 1.02 9.26 8.14
C SER A 59 1.84 9.06 6.88
N ILE A 60 1.36 8.24 5.94
CA ILE A 60 1.97 8.06 4.61
C ILE A 60 2.03 9.40 3.88
N ALA A 61 0.91 10.14 3.84
CA ALA A 61 0.83 11.44 3.17
C ALA A 61 1.76 12.51 3.79
N ARG A 62 2.09 12.40 5.08
CA ARG A 62 3.03 13.29 5.76
C ARG A 62 4.49 12.92 5.52
N GLN A 63 4.80 11.62 5.44
CA GLN A 63 6.16 11.12 5.24
C GLN A 63 6.58 11.12 3.77
N ASN A 64 5.63 10.94 2.85
CA ASN A 64 5.85 10.93 1.42
C ASN A 64 4.94 11.93 0.73
N SER A 65 5.53 12.92 0.08
CA SER A 65 4.88 13.56 -1.06
C SER A 65 4.62 12.47 -2.11
N LEU A 66 3.46 12.54 -2.77
CA LEU A 66 3.02 11.66 -3.86
C LEU A 66 4.19 11.08 -4.67
N PRO A 67 4.13 9.81 -5.14
CA PRO A 67 5.18 9.25 -5.98
C PRO A 67 5.38 10.14 -7.20
N THR A 68 6.44 10.95 -7.16
CA THR A 68 6.84 11.87 -8.24
C THR A 68 7.51 11.12 -9.38
N ARG A 69 7.77 9.83 -9.18
CA ARG A 69 8.44 8.94 -10.12
C ARG A 69 7.49 7.83 -10.55
N LEU A 70 7.55 7.50 -11.83
CA LEU A 70 6.70 6.49 -12.47
C LEU A 70 6.90 5.07 -11.89
N LYS A 71 8.15 4.66 -11.60
CA LYS A 71 8.46 3.31 -11.07
C LYS A 71 7.74 3.00 -9.74
N PRO A 72 7.88 3.84 -8.68
CA PRO A 72 7.11 3.65 -7.45
C PRO A 72 5.59 3.67 -7.66
N ALA A 73 5.09 4.53 -8.55
CA ALA A 73 3.65 4.63 -8.81
C ALA A 73 3.08 3.33 -9.44
N LEU A 74 3.80 2.73 -10.40
CA LEU A 74 3.40 1.46 -11.00
C LEU A 74 3.38 0.31 -9.97
N LEU A 75 4.41 0.24 -9.13
CA LEU A 75 4.48 -0.77 -8.05
C LEU A 75 3.30 -0.62 -7.08
N ILE A 76 3.01 0.62 -6.65
CA ILE A 76 1.85 0.91 -5.78
C ILE A 76 0.55 0.50 -6.47
N TYR A 77 0.37 0.81 -7.76
CA TYR A 77 -0.83 0.43 -8.50
C TYR A 77 -1.04 -1.09 -8.51
N VAL A 78 0.00 -1.85 -8.86
CA VAL A 78 -0.07 -3.32 -8.92
C VAL A 78 -0.40 -3.92 -7.54
N LEU A 79 0.30 -3.48 -6.49
CA LEU A 79 0.06 -3.94 -5.12
C LEU A 79 -1.32 -3.54 -4.63
N ALA A 80 -1.76 -2.31 -4.92
CA ALA A 80 -3.07 -1.81 -4.54
C ALA A 80 -4.19 -2.63 -5.17
N ARG A 81 -4.08 -2.94 -6.47
CA ARG A 81 -5.04 -3.81 -7.16
C ARG A 81 -5.05 -5.21 -6.54
N ARG A 82 -3.88 -5.79 -6.28
CA ARG A 82 -3.76 -7.11 -5.63
C ARG A 82 -4.43 -7.16 -4.27
N TYR A 83 -4.27 -6.11 -3.47
CA TYR A 83 -4.87 -6.00 -2.13
C TYR A 83 -6.27 -5.39 -2.12
N ARG A 84 -6.83 -5.05 -3.28
CA ARG A 84 -8.14 -4.37 -3.43
C ARG A 84 -8.22 -3.05 -2.65
N LEU A 85 -7.11 -2.32 -2.61
CA LEU A 85 -6.95 -0.99 -2.02
C LEU A 85 -7.29 0.07 -3.07
N LEU A 86 -8.59 0.33 -3.25
CA LEU A 86 -9.09 1.14 -4.36
C LEU A 86 -8.56 2.58 -4.35
N GLN A 87 -8.45 3.20 -3.17
CA GLN A 87 -8.01 4.60 -3.07
C GLN A 87 -6.56 4.74 -3.52
N GLU A 88 -5.71 3.83 -3.07
CA GLU A 88 -4.29 3.77 -3.40
C GLU A 88 -4.08 3.45 -4.89
N ALA A 89 -4.89 2.54 -5.44
CA ALA A 89 -4.87 2.23 -6.87
C ALA A 89 -5.24 3.44 -7.72
N LEU A 90 -6.31 4.17 -7.36
CA LEU A 90 -6.73 5.37 -8.08
C LEU A 90 -5.70 6.49 -7.99
N GLN A 91 -5.10 6.69 -6.82
CA GLN A 91 -4.07 7.71 -6.62
C GLN A 91 -2.83 7.39 -7.47
N ALA A 92 -2.39 6.13 -7.45
CA ALA A 92 -1.28 5.68 -8.28
C ALA A 92 -1.60 5.82 -9.78
N ALA A 93 -2.80 5.42 -10.21
CA ALA A 93 -3.24 5.55 -11.60
C ALA A 93 -3.16 7.00 -12.09
N ARG A 94 -3.67 7.95 -11.30
CA ARG A 94 -3.56 9.39 -11.63
C ARG A 94 -2.11 9.85 -11.74
N CYS A 95 -1.23 9.41 -10.85
CA CYS A 95 0.19 9.74 -10.92
C CYS A 95 0.83 9.19 -12.21
N ILE A 96 0.46 7.97 -12.58
CA ILE A 96 0.98 7.30 -13.78
C ILE A 96 0.48 8.04 -15.04
N LEU A 97 -0.83 8.29 -15.17
CA LEU A 97 -1.44 8.93 -16.34
C LEU A 97 -1.02 10.39 -16.53
N ASN A 98 -0.71 11.11 -15.44
CA ASN A 98 -0.21 12.48 -15.51
C ASN A 98 1.29 12.57 -15.85
N TYR A 99 2.00 11.44 -15.92
CA TYR A 99 3.40 11.42 -16.30
C TYR A 99 3.52 11.41 -17.84
N PRO A 100 4.26 12.34 -18.46
CA PRO A 100 4.48 12.31 -19.90
C PRO A 100 5.32 11.08 -20.25
N MET A 101 4.68 10.04 -20.78
CA MET A 101 5.35 8.79 -21.13
C MET A 101 5.83 8.80 -22.58
N THR A 102 7.06 8.33 -22.80
CA THR A 102 7.49 7.80 -24.11
C THR A 102 7.48 6.27 -24.07
N ILE A 103 7.41 5.61 -25.23
CA ILE A 103 7.39 4.13 -25.30
C ILE A 103 8.67 3.52 -24.69
N GLU A 104 9.79 4.23 -24.78
CA GLU A 104 11.09 3.88 -24.22
C GLU A 104 11.08 3.81 -22.69
N ASP A 105 10.16 4.52 -22.02
CA ASP A 105 10.02 4.44 -20.57
C ASP A 105 9.46 3.08 -20.11
N PHE A 106 8.88 2.28 -20.99
CA PHE A 106 8.28 0.99 -20.64
C PHE A 106 9.24 -0.19 -20.80
N ASP A 107 10.24 -0.11 -21.69
CA ASP A 107 11.06 -1.26 -22.08
C ASP A 107 11.83 -1.88 -20.89
N ASP A 108 12.31 -1.05 -19.96
CA ASP A 108 12.97 -1.48 -18.71
C ASP A 108 11.99 -1.80 -17.55
N LYS A 109 10.68 -1.59 -17.75
CA LYS A 109 9.67 -1.53 -16.68
C LYS A 109 8.54 -2.56 -16.83
N LEU A 110 8.51 -3.30 -17.94
CA LEU A 110 7.53 -4.35 -18.26
C LEU A 110 7.67 -5.62 -17.39
N ASP A 111 8.80 -5.84 -16.72
CA ASP A 111 8.96 -6.96 -15.78
C ASP A 111 8.06 -6.82 -14.53
N ILE A 112 7.61 -5.60 -14.22
CA ILE A 112 6.82 -5.29 -13.02
C ILE A 112 5.32 -5.34 -13.30
N THR A 113 4.88 -5.17 -14.55
CA THR A 113 3.46 -5.01 -14.92
C THR A 113 3.03 -5.99 -16.00
N SER A 114 1.98 -6.76 -15.72
CA SER A 114 1.32 -7.55 -16.77
C SER A 114 0.61 -6.61 -17.76
N GLY A 115 0.58 -6.97 -19.05
CA GLY A 115 -0.15 -6.19 -20.06
C GLY A 115 -1.63 -5.95 -19.72
N ALA A 116 -2.26 -6.87 -18.98
CA ALA A 116 -3.62 -6.70 -18.48
C ALA A 116 -3.75 -5.54 -17.48
N SER A 117 -2.75 -5.35 -16.61
CA SER A 117 -2.74 -4.26 -15.63
C SER A 117 -2.57 -2.89 -16.30
N LEU A 118 -1.86 -2.84 -17.44
CA LEU A 118 -1.74 -1.61 -18.25
C LEU A 118 -3.05 -1.30 -19.00
N TYR A 119 -3.73 -2.32 -19.51
CA TYR A 119 -5.03 -2.14 -20.15
C TYR A 119 -6.08 -1.60 -19.17
N GLU A 120 -6.19 -2.19 -17.97
CA GLU A 120 -7.08 -1.70 -16.91
C GLU A 120 -6.74 -0.27 -16.48
N LEU A 121 -5.46 0.10 -16.48
CA LEU A 121 -5.04 1.46 -16.18
C LEU A 121 -5.46 2.46 -17.26
N TRP A 122 -5.47 2.05 -18.54
CA TRP A 122 -5.87 2.90 -19.66
C TRP A 122 -7.39 3.14 -19.73
N GLU A 123 -8.19 2.29 -19.07
CA GLU A 123 -9.65 2.44 -18.99
C GLU A 123 -10.11 3.51 -17.96
N TYR A 124 -9.19 4.01 -17.13
CA TYR A 124 -9.45 5.07 -16.12
C TYR A 124 -9.36 6.49 -16.68
#